data_AF-A0A3D1PMQ8-F1
#
_entry.id   AF-A0A3D1PMQ8-F1
#
_cell.length_a   1.000
_cell.length_b   1.000
_cell.length_c   1.000
_cell.angle_alpha   90.00
_cell.angle_beta   90.00
_cell.angle_gamma   90.00
#
_symmetry.space_group_name_H-M   'P 1'
#
loop_
_entity.id
_entity.type
_entity.pdbx_description
1 polymer ?
#
loop_
_entity_poly.entity_id
_entity_poly.type
_entity_poly.pdbx_seq_one_letter_code
_entity_poly.pdbx_strand_id
1 'polypeptide(L)'
;METMQGKHFSITDPDGVKTVIYQVNKTKKEYLNQYPKYTVERLDHTEEIVGNYNKKTFYVDEPQKDGNQLIILSFAKDKVVINNGILLGDEVKITKKPTPFKFNTLYSEQETEYKDFQYTPNFKRPISIIDPETTEEVKPVLYFDEKTNEVKGKCKLKPYKSYFAFEIRDEG
;
A
#
# COMPACT_ATOMS: atom_id res chain seq x y z
N MET A 1 11.85 -13.19 -26.29
CA MET A 1 11.85 -12.63 -24.93
C MET A 1 10.81 -11.53 -24.92
N GLU A 2 9.69 -11.70 -24.24
CA GLU A 2 8.87 -10.54 -23.88
C GLU A 2 9.74 -9.70 -22.95
N THR A 3 10.22 -8.56 -23.41
CA THR A 3 10.80 -7.55 -22.53
C THR A 3 9.70 -7.18 -21.55
N MET A 4 9.82 -7.60 -20.27
CA MET A 4 9.00 -7.07 -19.19
C MET A 4 9.32 -5.59 -19.07
N GLN A 5 8.65 -4.78 -19.88
CA GLN A 5 8.78 -3.34 -19.85
C GLN A 5 7.85 -2.85 -18.77
N GLY A 6 8.42 -2.46 -17.63
CA GLY A 6 7.68 -1.79 -16.57
C GLY A 6 6.95 -0.54 -17.10
N LYS A 7 5.90 -0.14 -16.40
CA LYS A 7 5.13 1.07 -16.71
C LYS A 7 5.40 2.14 -15.66
N HIS A 8 5.11 3.38 -16.04
CA HIS A 8 5.19 4.49 -15.11
C HIS A 8 4.14 5.53 -15.42
N PHE A 9 3.79 6.31 -14.42
CA PHE A 9 2.88 7.45 -14.56
C PHE A 9 3.22 8.50 -13.51
N SER A 10 2.85 9.75 -13.77
CA SER A 10 3.14 10.84 -12.85
C SER A 10 1.88 11.39 -12.18
N ILE A 11 2.02 11.79 -10.92
CA ILE A 11 1.06 12.62 -10.19
C ILE A 11 1.79 13.89 -9.74
N THR A 12 1.08 15.01 -9.73
CA THR A 12 1.61 16.28 -9.24
C THR A 12 0.95 16.62 -7.92
N ASP A 13 1.73 16.61 -6.84
CA ASP A 13 1.28 17.00 -5.53
C ASP A 13 1.38 18.53 -5.38
N PRO A 14 0.31 19.21 -4.95
CA PRO A 14 0.39 20.60 -4.51
C PRO A 14 1.14 20.71 -3.18
N ASP A 15 1.56 21.93 -2.84
CA ASP A 15 2.21 22.21 -1.56
C ASP A 15 1.36 21.72 -0.37
N GLY A 16 2.02 21.12 0.62
CA GLY A 16 1.40 20.53 1.79
C GLY A 16 0.65 19.20 1.56
N VAL A 17 0.72 18.62 0.36
CA VAL A 17 0.17 17.29 0.05
C VAL A 17 1.30 16.32 -0.28
N LYS A 18 1.19 15.09 0.24
CA LYS A 18 2.09 13.98 -0.09
C LYS A 18 1.29 12.77 -0.52
N THR A 19 1.47 12.35 -1.76
CA THR A 19 0.83 11.15 -2.30
C THR A 19 1.78 9.96 -2.23
N VAL A 20 1.21 8.82 -1.84
CA VAL A 20 1.81 7.47 -1.94
C VAL A 20 0.81 6.55 -2.63
N ILE A 21 1.31 5.59 -3.40
CA ILE A 21 0.47 4.69 -4.18
C ILE A 21 0.82 3.25 -3.87
N TYR A 22 -0.21 2.42 -3.74
CA TYR A 22 -0.09 0.99 -3.53
C TYR A 22 -0.73 0.24 -4.69
N GLN A 23 -0.05 -0.77 -5.21
CA GLN A 23 -0.67 -1.79 -6.03
C GLN A 23 -1.40 -2.82 -5.16
N VAL A 24 -2.62 -3.17 -5.56
CA VAL A 24 -3.39 -4.27 -4.96
C VAL A 24 -3.20 -5.52 -5.80
N ASN A 25 -2.72 -6.59 -5.17
CA ASN A 25 -2.56 -7.89 -5.79
C ASN A 25 -3.58 -8.87 -5.23
N LYS A 26 -4.10 -9.76 -6.09
CA LYS A 26 -5.02 -10.84 -5.70
C LYS A 26 -4.31 -12.17 -5.69
N THR A 27 -4.42 -12.89 -4.59
CA THR A 27 -3.88 -14.24 -4.44
C THR A 27 -4.62 -15.21 -5.37
N LYS A 28 -3.87 -16.13 -6.02
CA LYS A 28 -4.46 -17.16 -6.90
C LYS A 28 -5.40 -18.06 -6.12
N LYS A 29 -6.46 -18.56 -6.78
CA LYS A 29 -7.53 -19.34 -6.15
C LYS A 29 -7.02 -20.53 -5.34
N GLU A 30 -6.04 -21.27 -5.86
CA GLU A 30 -5.41 -22.43 -5.21
C GLU A 30 -4.72 -22.11 -3.87
N TYR A 31 -4.40 -20.83 -3.63
CA TYR A 31 -3.67 -20.37 -2.45
C TYR A 31 -4.54 -19.60 -1.44
N LEU A 32 -5.83 -19.38 -1.74
CA LEU A 32 -6.73 -18.59 -0.89
C LEU A 32 -7.02 -19.24 0.48
N ASN A 33 -6.87 -20.55 0.61
CA ASN A 33 -7.06 -21.25 1.89
C ASN A 33 -5.90 -21.01 2.86
N GLN A 34 -4.74 -20.59 2.36
CA GLN A 34 -3.50 -20.46 3.14
C GLN A 34 -3.03 -19.02 3.27
N TYR A 35 -3.43 -18.14 2.34
CA TYR A 35 -2.89 -16.79 2.26
C TYR A 35 -4.00 -15.75 2.11
N PRO A 36 -3.75 -14.50 2.53
CA PRO A 36 -4.74 -13.43 2.40
C PRO A 36 -5.19 -13.27 0.94
N LYS A 37 -6.49 -13.01 0.74
CA LYS A 37 -7.08 -12.83 -0.60
C LYS A 37 -6.44 -11.67 -1.36
N TYR A 38 -6.15 -10.58 -0.66
CA TYR A 38 -5.53 -9.38 -1.21
C TYR A 38 -4.24 -9.05 -0.46
N THR A 39 -3.25 -8.57 -1.20
CA THR A 39 -2.03 -7.98 -0.66
C THR A 39 -1.79 -6.62 -1.25
N VAL A 40 -1.11 -5.74 -0.53
CA VAL A 40 -0.78 -4.39 -0.97
C VAL A 40 0.73 -4.21 -1.04
N GLU A 41 1.19 -3.48 -2.04
CA GLU A 41 2.61 -3.25 -2.30
C GLU A 41 2.82 -1.78 -2.67
N ARG A 42 3.70 -1.09 -1.95
CA ARG A 42 3.98 0.31 -2.21
C ARG A 42 4.73 0.43 -3.53
N LEU A 43 4.29 1.32 -4.41
CA LEU A 43 5.02 1.62 -5.64
C LEU A 43 6.24 2.48 -5.32
N ASP A 44 7.36 2.15 -5.97
CA ASP A 44 8.53 3.01 -6.00
C ASP A 44 8.26 4.24 -6.85
N HIS A 45 8.93 5.34 -6.53
CA HIS A 45 8.77 6.59 -7.25
C HIS A 45 10.03 7.46 -7.24
N THR A 46 10.11 8.35 -8.22
CA THR A 46 11.06 9.48 -8.22
C THR A 46 10.28 10.77 -8.05
N GLU A 47 10.95 11.81 -7.53
CA GLU A 47 10.36 13.12 -7.27
C GLU A 47 11.14 14.23 -7.98
N GLU A 48 10.42 15.21 -8.50
CA GLU A 48 10.97 16.41 -9.14
C GLU A 48 10.19 17.64 -8.66
N ILE A 49 10.89 18.66 -8.17
CA ILE A 49 10.27 19.92 -7.75
C ILE A 49 10.04 20.79 -8.99
N VAL A 50 8.78 21.13 -9.26
CA VAL A 50 8.36 21.98 -10.38
C VAL A 50 7.61 23.19 -9.83
N GLY A 51 8.33 24.28 -9.57
CA GLY A 51 7.77 25.46 -8.89
C GLY A 51 7.35 25.13 -7.45
N ASN A 52 6.08 25.34 -7.12
CA ASN A 52 5.50 25.01 -5.81
C ASN A 52 4.88 23.60 -5.76
N TYR A 53 5.09 22.79 -6.81
CA TYR A 53 4.54 21.44 -6.91
C TYR A 53 5.66 20.40 -6.82
N ASN A 54 5.32 19.23 -6.31
CA ASN A 54 6.18 18.06 -6.36
C ASN A 54 5.60 17.05 -7.36
N LYS A 55 6.28 16.85 -8.49
CA LYS A 55 5.92 15.84 -9.48
C LYS A 55 6.54 14.51 -9.08
N LYS A 56 5.69 13.53 -8.78
CA LYS A 56 6.09 12.15 -8.47
C LYS A 56 5.85 11.25 -9.66
N THR A 57 6.84 10.47 -10.06
CA THR A 57 6.70 9.45 -11.11
C THR A 57 6.77 8.08 -10.48
N PHE A 58 5.67 7.35 -10.48
CA PHE A 58 5.53 6.01 -9.90
C PHE A 58 5.82 4.94 -10.94
N TYR A 59 6.42 3.84 -10.50
CA TYR A 59 6.81 2.72 -11.35
C TYR A 59 6.00 1.47 -11.01
N VAL A 60 5.63 0.71 -12.03
CA VAL A 60 4.93 -0.57 -11.94
C VAL A 60 5.74 -1.60 -12.73
N ASP A 61 6.41 -2.48 -12.00
CA ASP A 61 7.36 -3.43 -12.58
C ASP A 61 6.67 -4.56 -13.37
N GLU A 62 5.54 -5.04 -12.88
CA GLU A 62 4.76 -6.13 -13.48
C GLU A 62 3.38 -5.64 -13.96
N PRO A 63 3.31 -4.89 -15.08
CA PRO A 63 2.04 -4.42 -15.62
C PRO A 63 1.19 -5.60 -16.14
N GLN A 64 -0.07 -5.65 -15.74
CA GLN A 64 -1.01 -6.69 -16.13
C GLN A 64 -1.80 -6.29 -17.38
N LYS A 65 -2.10 -7.27 -18.26
CA LYS A 65 -2.87 -7.04 -19.50
C LYS A 65 -4.25 -6.44 -19.22
N ASP A 66 -4.91 -6.88 -18.14
CA ASP A 66 -6.23 -6.41 -17.71
C ASP A 66 -6.17 -5.19 -16.78
N GLY A 67 -4.95 -4.66 -16.56
CA GLY A 67 -4.67 -3.50 -15.73
C GLY A 67 -4.36 -3.82 -14.27
N ASN A 68 -3.61 -2.92 -13.63
CA ASN A 68 -3.19 -3.05 -12.23
C ASN A 68 -4.10 -2.19 -11.35
N GLN A 69 -4.68 -2.77 -10.31
CA GLN A 69 -5.46 -2.03 -9.33
C GLN A 69 -4.54 -1.21 -8.42
N LEU A 70 -4.87 0.07 -8.24
CA LEU A 70 -4.10 1.03 -7.47
C LEU A 70 -4.95 1.63 -6.34
N ILE A 71 -4.35 1.83 -5.18
CA ILE A 71 -4.85 2.68 -4.10
C ILE A 71 -3.95 3.90 -4.03
N ILE A 72 -4.54 5.07 -4.18
CA ILE A 72 -3.85 6.36 -4.16
C ILE A 72 -4.23 7.03 -2.83
N LEU A 73 -3.23 7.22 -1.97
CA LEU A 73 -3.38 7.85 -0.67
C LEU A 73 -2.70 9.22 -0.71
N SER A 74 -3.49 10.29 -0.64
CA SER A 74 -2.98 11.66 -0.58
C SER A 74 -3.13 12.20 0.83
N PHE A 75 -2.00 12.37 1.52
CA PHE A 75 -1.92 12.89 2.88
C PHE A 75 -1.84 14.42 2.81
N ALA A 76 -2.79 15.08 3.46
CA ALA A 76 -2.78 16.51 3.72
C ALA A 76 -2.77 16.72 5.25
N LYS A 77 -2.53 17.97 5.68
CA LYS A 77 -2.36 18.32 7.11
C LYS A 77 -3.36 17.64 8.06
N ASP A 78 -4.65 17.66 7.74
CA ASP A 78 -5.71 17.20 8.64
C ASP A 78 -6.57 16.06 8.07
N LYS A 79 -6.18 15.50 6.91
CA LYS A 79 -6.99 14.45 6.24
C LYS A 79 -6.16 13.57 5.31
N VAL A 80 -6.63 12.35 5.11
CA VAL A 80 -6.15 11.43 4.08
C VAL A 80 -7.26 11.26 3.05
N VAL A 81 -6.96 11.57 1.79
CA VAL A 81 -7.88 11.30 0.66
C VAL A 81 -7.50 9.97 0.05
N ILE A 82 -8.49 9.10 -0.11
CA ILE A 82 -8.31 7.74 -0.63
C ILE A 82 -9.03 7.64 -1.96
N ASN A 83 -8.27 7.43 -3.04
CA ASN A 83 -8.81 7.17 -4.37
C ASN A 83 -8.42 5.78 -4.83
N ASN A 84 -9.32 5.15 -5.59
CA ASN A 84 -9.07 3.88 -6.24
C ASN A 84 -8.81 4.13 -7.72
N GLY A 85 -7.79 3.49 -8.28
CA GLY A 85 -7.43 3.61 -9.69
C GLY A 85 -7.17 2.26 -10.34
N ILE A 86 -7.17 2.24 -11.66
CA ILE A 86 -6.67 1.12 -12.47
C ILE A 86 -5.70 1.69 -13.48
N LEU A 87 -4.46 1.18 -13.49
CA LEU A 87 -3.51 1.42 -14.58
C LEU A 87 -3.87 0.46 -15.71
N LEU A 88 -4.42 0.95 -16.80
CA LEU A 88 -4.83 0.16 -17.96
C LEU A 88 -4.22 0.74 -19.23
N GLY A 89 -3.44 -0.07 -19.96
CA GLY A 89 -2.61 0.49 -21.02
C GLY A 89 -1.63 1.49 -20.39
N ASP A 90 -1.58 2.71 -20.91
CA ASP A 90 -0.67 3.75 -20.45
C ASP A 90 -1.40 4.86 -19.66
N GLU A 91 -2.62 4.57 -19.20
CA GLU A 91 -3.48 5.52 -18.49
C GLU A 91 -3.86 5.01 -17.10
N VAL A 92 -3.83 5.90 -16.11
CA VAL A 92 -4.46 5.66 -14.81
C VAL A 92 -5.90 6.16 -14.85
N LYS A 93 -6.85 5.26 -14.66
CA LYS A 93 -8.28 5.56 -14.63
C LYS A 93 -8.79 5.48 -13.20
N ILE A 94 -9.29 6.59 -12.67
CA ILE A 94 -9.93 6.62 -11.35
C ILE A 94 -11.26 5.88 -11.43
N THR A 95 -11.44 4.87 -10.58
CA THR A 95 -12.65 4.05 -10.57
C THR A 95 -13.67 4.58 -9.58
N LYS A 96 -14.95 4.57 -9.98
CA LYS A 96 -16.10 4.82 -9.11
C LYS A 96 -16.59 3.54 -8.41
N LYS A 97 -16.08 2.37 -8.80
CA LYS A 97 -16.44 1.11 -8.15
C LYS A 97 -15.91 1.14 -6.71
N PRO A 98 -16.77 0.90 -5.70
CA PRO A 98 -16.31 0.77 -4.33
C PRO A 98 -15.27 -0.34 -4.23
N THR A 99 -14.17 -0.06 -3.52
CA THR A 99 -13.25 -1.11 -3.08
C THR A 99 -13.51 -1.31 -1.58
N PRO A 100 -13.80 -2.53 -1.11
CA PRO A 100 -13.90 -2.85 0.31
C PRO A 100 -12.57 -2.56 1.02
N PHE A 101 -12.50 -1.39 1.65
CA PHE A 101 -11.30 -0.84 2.23
C PHE A 101 -11.53 -0.66 3.73
N LYS A 102 -10.62 -1.21 4.54
CA LYS A 102 -10.60 -0.92 5.98
C LYS A 102 -9.39 -0.08 6.31
N PHE A 103 -9.60 0.96 7.09
CA PHE A 103 -8.54 1.74 7.69
C PHE A 103 -8.76 1.97 9.17
N ASN A 104 -7.65 2.17 9.86
CA ASN A 104 -7.59 2.43 11.28
C ASN A 104 -6.55 3.53 11.54
N THR A 105 -6.89 4.46 12.43
CA THR A 105 -5.89 5.32 13.07
C THR A 105 -5.40 4.63 14.32
N LEU A 106 -4.08 4.43 14.41
CA LEU A 106 -3.42 3.76 15.53
C LEU A 106 -2.70 4.81 16.36
N TYR A 107 -2.98 4.86 17.65
CA TYR A 107 -2.29 5.73 18.60
C TYR A 107 -2.10 4.98 19.92
N SER A 108 -0.95 5.17 20.55
CA SER A 108 -0.66 4.61 21.86
C SER A 108 0.29 5.54 22.62
N GLU A 109 0.07 5.70 23.92
CA GLU A 109 0.98 6.42 24.83
C GLU A 109 2.22 5.59 25.18
N GLN A 110 2.19 4.29 24.90
CA GLN A 110 3.27 3.34 25.14
C GLN A 110 3.73 2.70 23.83
N GLU A 111 4.97 2.20 23.81
CA GLU A 111 5.44 1.39 22.68
C GLU A 111 4.55 0.13 22.57
N THR A 112 4.04 -0.13 21.36
CA THR A 112 3.10 -1.22 21.12
C THR A 112 3.46 -1.98 19.85
N GLU A 113 3.14 -3.27 19.84
CA GLU A 113 3.23 -4.10 18.65
C GLU A 113 1.86 -4.19 17.98
N TYR A 114 1.82 -3.98 16.67
CA TYR A 114 0.59 -3.98 15.88
C TYR A 114 0.90 -4.40 14.45
N LYS A 115 0.15 -5.25 13.79
CA LYS A 115 -0.72 -6.36 14.22
C LYS A 115 0.01 -7.61 13.71
N ASP A 116 -0.22 -8.79 14.25
CA ASP A 116 0.30 -9.99 13.61
C ASP A 116 -0.44 -10.25 12.29
N PHE A 117 0.32 -10.31 11.19
CA PHE A 117 -0.18 -10.68 9.87
C PHE A 117 0.74 -11.67 9.17
N GLN A 118 0.14 -12.53 8.36
CA GLN A 118 0.84 -13.55 7.59
C GLN A 118 1.36 -12.97 6.26
N TYR A 119 2.53 -13.43 5.84
CA TYR A 119 3.11 -13.13 4.54
C TYR A 119 2.81 -14.22 3.53
N THR A 120 2.64 -13.83 2.27
CA THR A 120 2.71 -14.77 1.13
C THR A 120 4.16 -15.23 0.92
N PRO A 121 4.41 -16.33 0.17
CA PRO A 121 5.76 -16.83 -0.08
C PRO A 121 6.68 -15.82 -0.77
N ASN A 122 6.12 -14.89 -1.54
CA ASN A 122 6.83 -13.78 -2.18
C ASN A 122 6.86 -12.51 -1.30
N PHE A 123 6.73 -12.65 0.02
CA PHE A 123 6.82 -11.57 1.01
C PHE A 123 5.84 -10.40 0.78
N LYS A 124 4.66 -10.68 0.22
CA LYS A 124 3.56 -9.71 0.15
C LYS A 124 2.66 -9.85 1.38
N ARG A 125 2.03 -8.74 1.77
CA ARG A 125 1.23 -8.66 2.99
C ARG A 125 -0.11 -7.95 2.76
N PRO A 126 -1.13 -8.23 3.59
CA PRO A 126 -2.48 -7.69 3.40
C PRO A 126 -2.66 -6.25 3.89
N ILE A 127 -1.73 -5.76 4.71
CA ILE A 127 -1.83 -4.51 5.45
C ILE A 127 -0.58 -3.66 5.24
N SER A 128 -0.77 -2.34 5.19
CA SER A 128 0.32 -1.38 5.34
C SER A 128 0.02 -0.38 6.46
N ILE A 129 1.08 0.09 7.11
CA ILE A 129 1.03 1.07 8.20
C ILE A 129 1.96 2.21 7.82
N ILE A 130 1.41 3.41 7.82
CA ILE A 130 2.06 4.61 7.32
C ILE A 130 2.06 5.65 8.44
N ASP A 131 3.20 6.29 8.62
CA ASP A 131 3.28 7.52 9.40
C ASP A 131 2.69 8.68 8.58
N PRO A 132 1.54 9.26 8.96
CA PRO A 132 0.86 10.27 8.16
C PRO A 132 1.65 11.58 8.02
N GLU A 133 2.60 11.87 8.92
CA GLU A 133 3.40 13.10 8.87
C GLU A 133 4.55 12.99 7.85
N THR A 134 5.24 11.86 7.87
CA THR A 134 6.39 11.60 7.00
C THR A 134 6.00 10.92 5.70
N THR A 135 4.83 10.27 5.65
CA THR A 135 4.39 9.32 4.62
C THR A 135 5.31 8.11 4.46
N GLU A 136 6.15 7.84 5.45
CA GLU A 136 7.00 6.65 5.49
C GLU A 136 6.22 5.43 5.97
N GLU A 137 6.54 4.29 5.38
CA GLU A 137 5.95 3.03 5.78
C GLU A 137 6.68 2.46 7.01
N VAL A 138 5.91 2.04 8.01
CA VAL A 138 6.48 1.35 9.18
C VAL A 138 6.90 -0.05 8.75
N LYS A 139 8.22 -0.28 8.68
CA LYS A 139 8.80 -1.58 8.32
C LYS A 139 8.43 -2.64 9.36
N PRO A 140 7.79 -3.75 8.96
CA PRO A 140 7.47 -4.82 9.89
C PRO A 140 8.71 -5.61 10.29
N VAL A 141 8.71 -6.14 11.51
CA VAL A 141 9.66 -7.14 11.97
C VAL A 141 9.09 -8.51 11.63
N LEU A 142 9.83 -9.27 10.82
CA LEU A 142 9.48 -10.65 10.47
C LEU A 142 9.93 -11.61 11.57
N TYR A 143 9.12 -12.63 11.82
CA TYR A 143 9.45 -13.72 12.72
C TYR A 143 8.79 -15.02 12.23
N PHE A 144 9.37 -16.15 12.63
CA PHE A 144 8.81 -17.47 12.37
C PHE A 144 7.94 -17.87 13.57
N ASP A 145 6.67 -18.19 13.32
CA ASP A 145 5.75 -18.68 14.35
C ASP A 145 5.73 -20.22 14.34
N GLU A 146 6.43 -20.82 15.30
CA GLU A 146 6.52 -22.28 15.46
C GLU A 146 5.16 -22.97 15.66
N LYS A 147 4.16 -22.27 16.21
CA LYS A 147 2.84 -22.88 16.46
C LYS A 147 2.06 -23.11 15.16
N THR A 148 2.24 -22.22 14.19
CA THR A 148 1.53 -22.26 12.90
C THR A 148 2.44 -22.70 11.76
N ASN A 149 3.76 -22.79 11.99
CA ASN A 149 4.77 -23.10 10.98
C ASN A 149 4.77 -22.07 9.82
N GLU A 150 4.55 -20.79 10.16
CA GLU A 150 4.36 -19.68 9.22
C GLU A 150 5.32 -18.52 9.49
N VAL A 151 5.68 -17.78 8.44
CA VAL A 151 6.35 -16.48 8.57
C VAL A 151 5.30 -15.40 8.79
N LYS A 152 5.39 -14.73 9.93
CA LYS A 152 4.52 -13.62 10.32
C LYS A 152 5.33 -12.33 10.42
N GLY A 153 4.63 -11.21 10.40
CA GLY A 153 5.23 -9.95 10.80
C GLY A 153 4.29 -9.09 11.63
N LYS A 154 4.93 -8.19 12.35
CA LYS A 154 4.31 -7.19 13.22
C LYS A 154 5.09 -5.89 13.13
N CYS A 155 4.41 -4.77 13.23
CA CYS A 155 5.06 -3.46 13.27
C CYS A 155 5.21 -3.00 14.71
N LYS A 156 6.34 -2.37 15.02
CA LYS A 156 6.54 -1.69 16.30
C LYS A 156 6.17 -0.23 16.14
N LEU A 157 5.20 0.22 16.93
CA LEU A 157 4.69 1.59 16.90
C LEU A 157 5.31 2.38 18.04
N LYS A 158 5.89 3.54 17.69
CA LYS A 158 6.44 4.46 18.70
C LYS A 158 5.32 5.10 19.52
N PRO A 159 5.54 5.35 20.82
CA PRO A 159 4.58 6.03 21.68
C PRO A 159 4.33 7.47 21.24
N TYR A 160 3.17 8.01 21.62
CA TYR A 160 2.70 9.38 21.37
C TYR A 160 2.69 9.77 19.89
N LYS A 161 2.58 8.77 19.00
CA LYS A 161 2.55 8.98 17.56
C LYS A 161 1.35 8.27 16.95
N SER A 162 0.69 8.95 16.01
CA SER A 162 -0.41 8.38 15.24
C SER A 162 0.09 7.73 13.96
N TYR A 163 -0.52 6.61 13.59
CA TYR A 163 -0.25 5.90 12.34
C TYR A 163 -1.55 5.63 11.60
N PHE A 164 -1.50 5.66 10.27
CA PHE A 164 -2.57 5.26 9.39
C PHE A 164 -2.33 3.82 8.92
N ALA A 165 -3.20 2.88 9.29
CA ALA A 165 -3.12 1.51 8.82
C ALA A 165 -4.29 1.20 7.90
N PHE A 166 -4.04 0.45 6.82
CA PHE A 166 -5.11 0.02 5.91
C PHE A 166 -4.89 -1.37 5.33
N GLU A 167 -6.00 -2.04 5.02
CA GLU A 167 -6.05 -3.34 4.36
C GLU A 167 -7.24 -3.39 3.38
N ILE A 168 -7.09 -4.16 2.31
CA ILE A 168 -8.20 -4.46 1.37
C ILE A 168 -8.91 -5.71 1.86
N ARG A 169 -10.23 -5.63 2.01
CA ARG A 169 -11.08 -6.72 2.47
C ARG A 169 -11.89 -7.32 1.34
N ASP A 170 -12.60 -8.40 1.62
CA ASP A 170 -13.68 -8.82 0.73
C ASP A 170 -14.94 -7.99 1.02
N GLU A 171 -15.79 -7.84 0.02
CA GLU A 171 -17.18 -7.45 0.29
C GLU A 171 -17.78 -8.57 1.15
N GLY A 172 -18.13 -8.25 2.39
CA GLY A 172 -18.82 -9.15 3.30
C GLY A 172 -20.27 -9.37 2.89
#